data_AF-A0A2E3SJ99-F1
#
_entry.id   AF-A0A2E3SJ99-F1
#
_cell.length_a   1.000
_cell.length_b   1.000
_cell.length_c   1.000
_cell.angle_alpha   90.00
_cell.angle_beta   90.00
_cell.angle_gamma   90.00
#
_symmetry.space_group_name_H-M   'P 1'
#
loop_
_entity.id
_entity.type
_entity.pdbx_description
1 polymer ?
#
loop_
_entity_poly.entity_id
_entity_poly.type
_entity_poly.pdbx_seq_one_letter_code
_entity_poly.pdbx_strand_id
1 'polypeptide(L)'
;MIFKTILRILIVFLSFDIADAKVCKPKIIKSYKEINEKLKICDKGDKLLLMHDVKVDSKELILKLCDLKFTVITDDEINVIQKRQSGISIVCIYSPDF
;
A
#
# COMPACT_ATOMS: atom_id res chain seq x y z
N MET A 1 -16.22 -44.54 2.09
CA MET A 1 -16.91 -43.22 2.10
C MET A 1 -16.06 -42.14 2.76
N ILE A 2 -15.49 -42.40 3.95
CA ILE A 2 -14.62 -41.48 4.73
C ILE A 2 -13.40 -40.94 3.96
N PHE A 3 -12.69 -41.77 3.18
CA PHE A 3 -11.52 -41.34 2.41
C PHE A 3 -11.83 -40.26 1.36
N LYS A 4 -13.02 -40.33 0.72
CA LYS A 4 -13.48 -39.31 -0.23
C LYS A 4 -13.80 -37.98 0.46
N THR A 5 -14.28 -38.02 1.70
CA THR A 5 -14.57 -36.81 2.49
C THR A 5 -13.29 -36.12 2.93
N ILE A 6 -12.28 -36.87 3.37
CA ILE A 6 -10.97 -36.34 3.74
C ILE A 6 -10.29 -35.68 2.53
N LEU A 7 -10.35 -36.33 1.36
CA LEU A 7 -9.79 -35.79 0.12
C LEU A 7 -10.48 -34.49 -0.31
N ARG A 8 -11.80 -34.36 -0.14
CA ARG A 8 -12.54 -33.11 -0.40
C ARG A 8 -12.13 -31.99 0.55
N ILE A 9 -11.93 -32.29 1.83
CA ILE A 9 -11.47 -31.29 2.82
C ILE A 9 -10.06 -30.81 2.46
N LEU A 10 -9.18 -31.72 2.07
CA LEU A 10 -7.79 -31.39 1.71
C LEU A 10 -7.70 -30.47 0.48
N ILE A 11 -8.57 -30.69 -0.53
CA ILE A 11 -8.64 -29.85 -1.73
C ILE A 11 -9.14 -28.44 -1.40
N VAL A 12 -10.07 -28.29 -0.46
CA VAL A 12 -10.59 -26.96 -0.03
C VAL A 12 -9.51 -26.16 0.70
N PHE A 13 -8.63 -26.81 1.47
CA PHE A 13 -7.54 -26.12 2.16
C PHE A 13 -6.39 -25.68 1.23
N LEU A 14 -6.22 -26.33 0.08
CA LEU A 14 -5.17 -26.00 -0.90
C LEU A 14 -5.52 -24.81 -1.81
N SER A 15 -6.75 -24.30 -1.76
CA SER A 15 -7.19 -23.12 -2.53
C SER A 15 -6.95 -21.80 -1.79
N PHE A 16 -6.16 -21.79 -0.72
CA PHE A 16 -5.67 -20.54 -0.13
C PHE A 16 -4.63 -19.93 -1.09
N ASP A 17 -5.11 -19.09 -2.00
CA ASP A 17 -4.26 -18.24 -2.82
C ASP A 17 -3.38 -17.38 -1.90
N ILE A 18 -2.09 -17.68 -1.88
CA ILE A 18 -1.08 -16.80 -1.27
C ILE A 18 -0.94 -15.63 -2.24
N ALA A 19 -1.68 -14.55 -1.99
CA ALA A 19 -1.51 -13.29 -2.72
C ALA A 19 -0.09 -12.76 -2.44
N ASP A 20 0.77 -12.79 -3.46
CA ASP A 20 2.12 -12.25 -3.37
C ASP A 20 2.03 -10.72 -3.25
N ALA A 21 2.59 -10.16 -2.17
CA ALA A 21 2.52 -8.74 -1.88
C ALA A 21 3.39 -7.95 -2.87
N LYS A 22 2.77 -7.47 -3.95
CA LYS A 22 3.40 -6.64 -4.96
C LYS A 22 3.70 -5.23 -4.42
N VAL A 23 4.64 -4.56 -5.07
CA VAL A 23 4.91 -3.14 -4.79
C VAL A 23 3.90 -2.29 -5.56
N CYS A 24 3.04 -1.56 -4.85
CA CYS A 24 2.16 -0.57 -5.45
C CYS A 24 2.82 0.80 -5.48
N LYS A 25 2.95 1.39 -6.68
CA LYS A 25 3.54 2.72 -6.89
C LYS A 25 2.54 3.64 -7.59
N PRO A 26 1.60 4.28 -6.88
CA PRO A 26 0.68 5.25 -7.45
C PRO A 26 1.40 6.51 -7.94
N LYS A 27 0.71 7.30 -8.76
CA LYS A 27 1.19 8.63 -9.17
C LYS A 27 1.24 9.57 -7.95
N ILE A 28 2.11 10.58 -8.00
CA ILE A 28 2.28 11.58 -6.93
C ILE A 28 0.93 12.20 -6.53
N ILE A 29 0.57 12.14 -5.25
CA ILE A 29 -0.66 12.73 -4.72
C ILE A 29 -0.43 14.22 -4.44
N LYS A 30 -1.17 15.09 -5.13
CA LYS A 30 -1.06 16.55 -4.97
C LYS A 30 -2.12 17.13 -4.05
N SER A 31 -3.21 16.40 -3.83
CA SER A 31 -4.32 16.81 -2.98
C SER A 31 -5.09 15.60 -2.44
N TYR A 32 -5.76 15.75 -1.30
CA TYR A 32 -6.57 14.67 -0.71
C TYR A 32 -7.69 14.15 -1.62
N LYS A 33 -8.17 14.98 -2.54
CA LYS A 33 -9.23 14.61 -3.50
C LYS A 33 -8.79 13.53 -4.49
N GLU A 34 -7.49 13.44 -4.76
CA GLU A 34 -6.91 12.51 -5.73
C GLU A 34 -6.55 11.14 -5.14
N ILE A 35 -6.60 11.00 -3.80
CA ILE A 35 -6.17 9.78 -3.07
C ILE A 35 -6.91 8.56 -3.60
N ASN A 36 -8.23 8.60 -3.56
CA ASN A 36 -9.08 7.46 -3.92
C ASN A 36 -8.94 7.06 -5.39
N GLU A 37 -8.65 8.00 -6.29
CA GLU A 37 -8.46 7.70 -7.71
C GLU A 37 -7.10 7.04 -7.96
N LYS A 38 -6.05 7.56 -7.34
CA LYS A 38 -4.67 7.12 -7.56
C LYS A 38 -4.36 5.79 -6.88
N LEU A 39 -5.08 5.45 -5.81
CA LEU A 39 -4.90 4.21 -5.06
C LEU A 39 -5.74 3.02 -5.56
N LYS A 40 -6.60 3.19 -6.58
CA LYS A 40 -7.41 2.07 -7.15
C LYS A 40 -6.58 0.92 -7.69
N ILE A 41 -5.29 1.16 -7.96
CA ILE A 41 -4.36 0.15 -8.47
C ILE A 41 -3.67 -0.66 -7.35
N CYS A 42 -3.85 -0.24 -6.09
CA CYS A 42 -3.23 -0.88 -4.93
C CYS A 42 -4.25 -1.79 -4.25
N ASP A 43 -3.82 -3.01 -3.94
CA ASP A 43 -4.60 -3.97 -3.19
C ASP A 43 -4.16 -3.97 -1.73
N LYS A 44 -5.09 -4.19 -0.80
CA LYS A 44 -4.78 -4.25 0.63
C LYS A 44 -3.73 -5.34 0.88
N GLY A 45 -2.68 -5.00 1.61
CA GLY A 45 -1.52 -5.88 1.87
C GLY A 45 -0.32 -5.60 0.96
N ASP A 46 -0.48 -4.82 -0.11
CA ASP A 46 0.63 -4.42 -0.99
C ASP A 46 1.65 -3.56 -0.25
N LYS A 47 2.90 -3.58 -0.73
CA LYS A 47 3.93 -2.62 -0.31
C LYS A 47 3.68 -1.30 -1.03
N LEU A 48 3.17 -0.30 -0.33
CA LEU A 48 2.91 1.02 -0.86
C LEU A 48 4.21 1.83 -0.94
N LEU A 49 4.53 2.36 -2.12
CA LEU A 49 5.50 3.42 -2.32
C LEU A 49 4.75 4.67 -2.78
N LEU A 50 4.38 5.51 -1.82
CA LEU A 50 3.59 6.70 -2.06
C LEU A 50 4.50 7.94 -2.13
N MET A 51 4.33 8.75 -3.16
CA MET A 51 4.91 10.09 -3.22
C MET A 51 3.81 11.13 -3.10
N HIS A 52 4.02 12.18 -2.33
CA HIS A 52 3.05 13.26 -2.19
C HIS A 52 3.69 14.65 -2.19
N ASP A 53 2.87 15.65 -2.51
CA ASP A 53 3.23 17.07 -2.45
C ASP A 53 3.36 17.52 -0.98
N VAL A 54 4.20 18.52 -0.74
CA VAL A 54 4.44 19.12 0.59
C VAL A 54 3.18 19.70 1.24
N LYS A 55 2.14 19.98 0.46
CA LYS A 55 0.84 20.47 0.95
C LYS A 55 -0.02 19.38 1.60
N VAL A 56 0.32 18.11 1.40
CA VAL A 56 -0.39 16.97 1.97
C VAL A 56 0.37 16.50 3.18
N ASP A 57 -0.30 16.36 4.33
CA ASP A 57 0.35 15.94 5.57
C ASP A 57 0.67 14.44 5.52
N SER A 58 1.96 14.11 5.63
CA SER A 58 2.43 12.72 5.68
C SER A 58 1.80 11.95 6.84
N LYS A 59 1.58 12.58 8.00
CA LYS A 59 1.01 11.88 9.17
C LYS A 59 -0.42 11.46 8.90
N GLU A 60 -1.21 12.33 8.29
CA GLU A 60 -2.59 12.01 7.93
C GLU A 60 -2.66 10.90 6.88
N LEU A 61 -1.75 10.90 5.90
CA LEU A 61 -1.64 9.82 4.93
C LEU A 61 -1.24 8.50 5.59
N ILE A 62 -0.28 8.51 6.50
CA ILE A 62 0.17 7.32 7.23
C ILE A 62 -0.99 6.72 8.04
N LEU A 63 -1.72 7.56 8.80
CA LEU A 63 -2.86 7.11 9.59
C LEU A 63 -4.00 6.54 8.74
N LYS A 64 -4.17 7.04 7.51
CA LYS A 64 -5.27 6.62 6.63
C LYS A 64 -4.94 5.41 5.77
N LEU A 65 -3.67 5.20 5.42
CA LEU A 65 -3.27 4.29 4.35
C LEU A 65 -2.37 3.14 4.82
N CYS A 66 -1.67 3.30 5.95
CA CYS A 66 -0.62 2.38 6.37
C CYS A 66 -1.05 1.52 7.56
N ASP A 67 -0.71 0.23 7.52
CA ASP A 67 -0.78 -0.63 8.71
C ASP A 67 0.36 -0.27 9.69
N LEU A 68 0.00 0.36 10.81
CA LEU A 68 0.94 0.80 11.84
C LEU A 68 1.53 -0.33 12.69
N LYS A 69 1.08 -1.58 12.48
CA LYS A 69 1.75 -2.76 13.06
C LYS A 69 3.12 -3.00 12.44
N PHE A 70 3.33 -2.49 11.23
CA PHE A 70 4.59 -2.62 10.50
C PHE A 70 5.34 -1.28 10.49
N THR A 71 6.62 -1.35 10.15
CA THR A 71 7.47 -0.16 10.00
C THR A 71 6.98 0.72 8.86
N VAL A 72 6.90 2.02 9.12
CA VAL A 72 6.66 3.07 8.12
C VAL A 72 7.96 3.83 7.91
N ILE A 73 8.39 3.98 6.66
CA ILE A 73 9.59 4.75 6.29
C ILE A 73 9.14 6.01 5.58
N THR A 74 9.62 7.16 6.04
CA THR A 74 9.38 8.45 5.39
C THR A 74 10.71 9.08 4.99
N ASP A 75 10.79 9.59 3.77
CA ASP A 75 11.96 10.33 3.29
C ASP A 75 11.53 11.66 2.68
N ASP A 76 12.05 12.73 3.26
CA ASP A 76 11.89 14.10 2.79
C ASP A 76 13.11 14.40 1.91
N GLU A 77 12.99 14.23 0.59
CA GLU A 77 14.06 14.63 -0.34
C GLU A 77 14.15 16.17 -0.41
N ILE A 78 14.75 16.80 0.61
CA ILE A 78 14.93 18.26 0.71
C ILE A 78 16.20 18.75 -0.02
N ASN A 79 17.05 17.85 -0.51
CA ASN A 79 18.37 18.20 -1.02
C ASN A 79 18.53 17.92 -2.54
N VAL A 80 18.93 18.98 -3.23
CA VAL A 80 19.71 19.06 -4.47
C VAL A 80 18.95 19.26 -5.80
N ILE A 81 18.78 20.55 -6.15
CA ILE A 81 18.87 21.14 -7.50
C ILE A 81 17.90 20.56 -8.56
N GLN A 82 16.78 21.27 -8.78
CA GLN A 82 15.97 21.23 -10.02
C GLN A 82 15.35 19.89 -10.47
N LYS A 83 15.02 18.93 -9.59
CA LYS A 83 14.09 17.85 -9.99
C LYS A 83 12.64 18.34 -9.95
N ARG A 84 11.98 18.40 -11.10
CA ARG A 84 10.53 18.76 -11.27
C ARG A 84 9.54 17.80 -10.57
N GLN A 85 10.04 16.86 -9.76
CA GLN A 85 9.28 15.83 -9.03
C GLN A 85 9.77 15.70 -7.58
N SER A 86 10.18 16.80 -6.94
CA SER A 86 10.42 16.82 -5.49
C SER A 86 9.10 16.52 -4.78
N GLY A 87 9.08 15.49 -3.95
CA GLY A 87 7.93 15.09 -3.14
C GLY A 87 8.40 14.27 -1.95
N ILE A 88 7.59 14.26 -0.91
CA ILE A 88 7.84 13.44 0.27
C ILE A 88 7.42 12.02 -0.07
N SER A 89 8.25 11.04 0.29
CA SER A 89 7.96 9.63 0.05
C SER A 89 7.58 8.90 1.34
N ILE A 90 6.63 7.98 1.22
CA ILE A 90 6.16 7.11 2.30
C ILE A 90 6.20 5.68 1.77
N VAL A 91 6.84 4.79 2.54
CA VAL A 91 6.84 3.35 2.31
C VAL A 91 6.17 2.64 3.49
N CYS A 92 5.14 1.86 3.21
CA CYS A 92 4.42 1.09 4.23
C CYS A 92 3.64 -0.09 3.63
N ILE A 93 3.02 -0.91 4.50
CA ILE A 93 2.03 -1.90 4.06
C ILE A 93 0.68 -1.19 3.90
N TYR A 94 0.07 -1.32 2.73
CA TYR A 94 -1.20 -0.69 2.42
C TYR A 94 -2.35 -1.37 3.19
N SER A 95 -2.93 -0.67 4.15
CA SER A 95 -4.12 -1.09 4.87
C SER A 95 -4.97 0.14 5.16
N PRO A 96 -5.82 0.55 4.21
CA PRO A 96 -6.65 1.73 4.39
C PRO A 96 -7.74 1.50 5.46
N ASP A 97 -8.02 2.55 6.24
CA ASP A 97 -8.97 2.57 7.36
C ASP A 97 -10.31 3.27 7.04
N PHE A 98 -10.60 3.50 5.77
CA PHE A 98 -11.83 4.15 5.29
C PHE A 98 -12.89 3.18 4.77
#